data_AF-A0AAD5IUN3-F1
#
_entry.id   AF-A0AAD5IUN3-F1
#
_cell.length_a   1.000
_cell.length_b   1.000
_cell.length_c   1.000
_cell.angle_alpha   90.00
_cell.angle_beta   90.00
_cell.angle_gamma   90.00
#
_symmetry.space_group_name_H-M   'P 1'
#
loop_
_entity.id
_entity.type
_entity.pdbx_description
1 polymer ?
#
loop_
_entity_poly.entity_id
_entity_poly.type
_entity_poly.pdbx_seq_one_letter_code
_entity_poly.pdbx_strand_id
1 'polypeptide(L)'
;MGGLRESTATSATTLNTVEPLRRTTLNCVFAGVYTCAIVTLLYHHAQTLLFQSKTLLSFSISLSLLVADMVLAFMWTTAQSFRMHPVHRREYPENLKKVTKLDEFPGLDVFICTADPYKEPPMGVVNTALSVMAYDYPTEKISVYVSDDGGSAFTLFAFMEAAKFASHWLPFCR
;
A
#
# COMPACT_ATOMS: atom_id res chain seq x y z
N MET A 1 -45.13 23.12 -30.08
CA MET A 1 -45.03 21.68 -29.75
C MET A 1 -43.88 21.10 -30.57
N GLY A 2 -42.76 20.64 -30.05
CA GLY A 2 -42.17 20.67 -28.72
C GLY A 2 -40.68 20.49 -28.92
N GLY A 3 -39.87 21.42 -28.43
CA GLY A 3 -38.42 21.26 -28.38
C GLY A 3 -38.08 20.33 -27.22
N LEU A 4 -37.62 19.12 -27.51
CA LEU A 4 -37.12 18.21 -26.49
C LEU A 4 -35.60 18.39 -26.38
N ARG A 5 -35.25 19.29 -25.46
CA ARG A 5 -33.99 19.39 -24.71
C ARG A 5 -32.97 18.30 -25.02
N GLU A 6 -31.88 18.69 -25.69
CA GLU A 6 -30.58 18.07 -25.47
C GLU A 6 -30.25 18.22 -23.98
N SER A 7 -30.38 17.12 -23.25
CA SER A 7 -29.84 17.01 -21.91
C SER A 7 -28.32 16.98 -22.05
N THR A 8 -27.67 18.15 -21.95
CA THR A 8 -26.25 18.25 -21.58
C THR A 8 -26.09 17.60 -20.21
N ALA A 9 -25.95 16.29 -20.19
CA ALA A 9 -25.39 15.56 -19.08
C ALA A 9 -23.93 15.98 -19.01
N THR A 10 -23.62 16.95 -18.15
CA THR A 10 -22.26 17.20 -17.69
C THR A 10 -21.72 15.89 -17.16
N SER A 11 -20.92 15.20 -17.98
CA SER A 11 -20.13 14.04 -17.58
C SER A 11 -19.40 14.43 -16.29
N ALA A 12 -19.80 13.86 -15.16
CA ALA A 12 -19.14 14.08 -13.88
C ALA A 12 -17.63 13.83 -14.06
N THR A 13 -16.81 14.81 -13.73
CA THR A 13 -15.37 14.74 -13.97
C THR A 13 -14.79 13.69 -13.02
N THR A 14 -14.33 12.55 -13.56
CA THR A 14 -13.79 11.45 -12.76
C THR A 14 -12.44 11.83 -12.19
N LEU A 15 -12.29 11.79 -10.86
CA LEU A 15 -11.01 12.04 -10.18
C LEU A 15 -10.15 10.78 -10.07
N ASN A 16 -10.80 9.61 -10.03
CA ASN A 16 -10.15 8.31 -9.98
C ASN A 16 -11.03 7.22 -10.59
N THR A 17 -10.41 6.15 -11.06
CA THR A 17 -11.07 4.93 -11.52
C THR A 17 -10.47 3.71 -10.81
N VAL A 18 -11.31 2.68 -10.65
CA VAL A 18 -10.91 1.38 -10.10
C VAL A 18 -11.38 0.31 -11.05
N GLU A 19 -10.44 -0.41 -11.65
CA GLU A 19 -10.72 -1.44 -12.64
C GLU A 19 -10.21 -2.79 -12.13
N PRO A 20 -11.04 -3.86 -12.13
CA PRO A 20 -10.55 -5.19 -11.81
C PRO A 20 -9.57 -5.66 -12.89
N LEU A 21 -8.48 -6.30 -12.47
CA LEU A 21 -7.51 -6.80 -13.43
C LEU A 21 -8.13 -7.92 -14.27
N ARG A 22 -7.81 -7.97 -15.57
CA ARG A 22 -8.28 -9.04 -16.47
C ARG A 22 -7.94 -10.46 -15.98
N ARG A 23 -6.87 -10.59 -15.20
CA ARG A 23 -6.40 -11.87 -14.61
C ARG A 23 -7.23 -12.35 -13.41
N THR A 24 -8.21 -11.57 -12.94
CA THR A 24 -9.08 -11.95 -11.80
C THR A 24 -9.71 -13.32 -12.01
N THR A 25 -10.22 -13.60 -13.22
CA THR A 25 -10.81 -14.90 -13.54
C THR A 25 -9.79 -16.04 -13.45
N LEU A 26 -8.57 -15.83 -13.97
CA LEU A 26 -7.48 -16.81 -13.86
C LEU A 26 -7.08 -17.06 -12.40
N ASN A 27 -6.99 -16.01 -11.59
CA ASN A 27 -6.66 -16.12 -10.17
C ASN A 27 -7.74 -16.88 -9.39
N CYS A 28 -9.02 -16.63 -9.69
CA CYS A 28 -10.12 -17.36 -9.06
C CYS A 28 -10.13 -18.84 -9.45
N VAL A 29 -9.91 -19.16 -10.73
CA VAL A 29 -9.77 -20.55 -11.19
C VAL A 29 -8.57 -21.22 -10.53
N PHE A 30 -7.42 -20.55 -10.49
CA PHE A 30 -6.21 -21.05 -9.82
C PHE A 30 -6.47 -21.36 -8.35
N ALA A 31 -7.18 -20.48 -7.63
CA ALA A 31 -7.54 -20.71 -6.24
C ALA A 31 -8.46 -21.92 -6.07
N GLY A 32 -9.45 -22.07 -6.94
CA GLY A 32 -10.33 -23.24 -6.93
C GLY A 32 -9.55 -24.55 -7.10
N VAL A 33 -8.66 -24.60 -8.09
CA VAL A 33 -7.82 -25.80 -8.36
C VAL A 33 -6.93 -26.13 -7.15
N TYR A 34 -6.24 -25.14 -6.59
CA TYR A 34 -5.38 -25.36 -5.42
C TYR A 34 -6.17 -25.75 -4.17
N THR A 35 -7.36 -25.19 -3.97
CA THR A 35 -8.23 -25.57 -2.84
C THR A 35 -8.64 -27.04 -2.94
N CYS A 36 -9.01 -27.50 -4.14
CA CYS A 36 -9.29 -28.92 -4.37
C CYS A 36 -8.07 -29.79 -4.05
N ALA A 37 -6.87 -29.41 -4.50
CA ALA A 37 -5.64 -30.15 -4.20
C ALA A 37 -5.34 -30.24 -2.70
N ILE A 38 -5.51 -29.14 -1.97
CA ILE A 38 -5.35 -29.08 -0.50
C ILE A 38 -6.36 -30.01 0.18
N VAL A 39 -7.65 -29.95 -0.22
CA VAL A 39 -8.68 -30.82 0.36
C VAL A 39 -8.40 -32.29 0.11
N THR A 40 -7.97 -32.66 -1.11
CA THR A 40 -7.59 -34.05 -1.42
C THR A 40 -6.38 -34.51 -0.60
N LEU A 41 -5.38 -33.65 -0.42
CA LEU A 41 -4.21 -33.95 0.41
C LEU A 41 -4.62 -34.16 1.87
N LEU A 42 -5.39 -33.24 2.45
CA LEU A 42 -5.86 -33.36 3.83
C LEU A 42 -6.73 -34.61 4.04
N TYR A 43 -7.57 -34.95 3.05
CA TYR A 43 -8.35 -36.19 3.07
C TYR A 43 -7.46 -37.43 3.07
N HIS A 44 -6.45 -37.48 2.21
CA HIS A 44 -5.49 -38.57 2.18
C HIS A 44 -4.75 -38.72 3.51
N HIS A 45 -4.25 -37.63 4.09
CA HIS A 45 -3.59 -37.64 5.40
C HIS A 45 -4.53 -38.11 6.53
N ALA A 46 -5.80 -37.71 6.51
CA ALA A 46 -6.80 -38.18 7.46
C ALA A 46 -7.07 -39.70 7.29
N GLN A 47 -7.17 -40.20 6.06
CA GLN A 47 -7.33 -41.63 5.80
C GLN A 47 -6.12 -42.45 6.27
N THR A 48 -4.90 -41.99 5.98
CA THR A 48 -3.67 -42.66 6.43
C THR A 48 -3.59 -42.71 7.97
N LEU A 49 -4.00 -41.63 8.64
CA LEU A 49 -4.06 -41.58 10.10
C LEU A 49 -5.07 -42.59 10.67
N LEU A 50 -6.27 -42.67 10.07
CA LEU A 50 -7.38 -43.50 10.58
C LEU A 50 -7.24 -45.00 10.26
N PHE A 51 -6.77 -45.36 9.06
CA PHE A 51 -6.84 -46.75 8.56
C PHE A 51 -5.48 -47.44 8.44
N GLN A 52 -4.38 -46.67 8.33
CA GLN A 52 -3.08 -47.22 7.96
C GLN A 52 -2.03 -47.16 9.09
N SER A 53 -2.28 -46.33 10.11
CA SER A 53 -1.38 -46.16 11.25
C SER A 53 -1.54 -47.32 12.26
N LYS A 54 -0.66 -48.32 12.18
CA LYS A 54 -0.67 -49.50 13.07
C LYS A 54 0.26 -49.39 14.28
N THR A 55 1.20 -48.44 14.27
CA THR A 55 2.18 -48.23 15.34
C THR A 55 2.08 -46.80 15.90
N LEU A 56 2.42 -46.60 17.18
CA LEU A 56 2.40 -45.26 17.81
C LEU A 56 3.32 -44.27 17.10
N LEU A 57 4.48 -44.73 16.62
CA LEU A 57 5.41 -43.89 15.86
C LEU A 57 4.80 -43.44 14.52
N SER A 58 4.20 -44.36 13.76
CA SER A 58 3.51 -44.03 12.51
C SER A 58 2.35 -43.09 12.75
N PHE A 59 1.58 -43.31 13.81
CA PHE A 59 0.48 -42.44 14.21
C PHE A 59 0.96 -41.01 14.53
N SER A 60 2.02 -40.89 15.33
CA SER A 60 2.59 -39.58 15.69
C SER A 60 3.10 -38.82 14.45
N ILE A 61 3.78 -39.50 13.52
CA ILE A 61 4.29 -38.88 12.29
C ILE A 61 3.13 -38.42 11.41
N SER A 62 2.13 -39.28 11.17
CA SER A 62 0.95 -38.94 10.38
C SER A 62 0.16 -37.78 10.99
N LEU A 63 0.06 -37.73 12.32
CA LEU A 63 -0.59 -36.62 13.03
C LEU A 63 0.19 -35.30 12.88
N SER A 64 1.52 -35.33 13.04
CA SER A 64 2.36 -34.15 12.85
C SER A 64 2.28 -33.60 11.43
N LEU A 65 2.28 -34.47 10.41
CA LEU A 65 2.10 -34.07 9.01
C LEU A 65 0.71 -33.44 8.78
N LEU A 66 -0.36 -34.05 9.29
CA LEU A 66 -1.71 -33.50 9.18
C LEU A 66 -1.80 -32.11 9.81
N VAL A 67 -1.24 -31.91 11.00
CA VAL A 67 -1.22 -30.60 11.67
C VAL A 67 -0.41 -29.58 10.87
N ALA A 68 0.77 -29.96 10.36
CA ALA A 68 1.59 -29.07 9.54
C ALA A 68 0.86 -28.62 8.27
N ASP A 69 0.22 -29.55 7.55
CA ASP A 69 -0.53 -29.26 6.33
C ASP A 69 -1.79 -28.44 6.60
N MET A 70 -2.45 -28.62 7.75
CA MET A 70 -3.57 -27.77 8.18
C MET A 70 -3.12 -26.32 8.41
N VAL A 71 -1.96 -26.10 9.04
CA VAL A 71 -1.40 -24.76 9.25
C VAL A 71 -0.99 -24.13 7.92
N LEU A 72 -0.34 -24.89 7.03
CA LEU A 72 0.02 -24.44 5.68
C LEU A 72 -1.22 -24.09 4.84
N ALA A 73 -2.26 -24.93 4.88
CA ALA A 73 -3.54 -24.69 4.21
C ALA A 73 -4.22 -23.40 4.72
N PHE A 74 -4.18 -23.16 6.03
CA PHE A 74 -4.71 -21.95 6.64
C PHE A 74 -3.92 -20.70 6.20
N MET A 75 -2.59 -20.73 6.25
CA MET A 75 -1.74 -19.64 5.77
C MET A 75 -1.94 -19.36 4.28
N TRP A 76 -2.08 -20.42 3.46
CA TRP A 76 -2.35 -20.27 2.05
C TRP A 76 -3.72 -19.66 1.78
N THR A 77 -4.77 -20.12 2.46
CA THR A 77 -6.14 -19.63 2.27
C THR A 77 -6.25 -18.14 2.64
N THR A 78 -5.66 -17.75 3.77
CA THR A 78 -5.62 -16.34 4.21
C THR A 78 -4.85 -15.47 3.23
N ALA A 79 -3.67 -15.91 2.76
CA ALA A 79 -2.90 -15.18 1.76
C ALA A 79 -3.60 -15.10 0.39
N GLN A 80 -4.28 -16.18 -0.04
CA GLN A 80 -4.93 -16.25 -1.34
C GLN A 80 -6.14 -15.31 -1.42
N SER A 81 -6.84 -15.05 -0.29
CA SER A 81 -7.96 -14.10 -0.24
C SER A 81 -7.61 -12.72 -0.83
N PHE A 82 -6.40 -12.22 -0.57
CA PHE A 82 -5.90 -10.95 -1.09
C PHE A 82 -5.53 -10.99 -2.58
N ARG A 83 -5.34 -12.18 -3.16
CA ARG A 83 -4.89 -12.37 -4.54
C ARG A 83 -6.02 -12.69 -5.52
N MET A 84 -7.23 -12.96 -5.02
CA MET A 84 -8.40 -13.33 -5.83
C MET A 84 -8.84 -12.20 -6.76
N HIS A 85 -8.99 -10.98 -6.22
CA HIS A 85 -9.57 -9.83 -6.93
C HIS A 85 -8.63 -8.63 -6.91
N PRO A 86 -7.48 -8.70 -7.60
CA PRO A 86 -6.60 -7.55 -7.72
C PRO A 86 -7.28 -6.45 -8.54
N VAL A 87 -7.22 -5.22 -8.04
CA VAL A 87 -7.75 -4.02 -8.70
C VAL A 87 -6.63 -3.07 -9.07
N HIS A 88 -6.74 -2.45 -10.23
CA HIS A 88 -5.88 -1.35 -10.66
C HIS A 88 -6.60 -0.03 -10.37
N ARG A 89 -5.91 0.91 -9.72
CA ARG A 89 -6.43 2.25 -9.45
C ARG A 89 -5.69 3.24 -10.36
N ARG A 90 -6.43 4.19 -10.94
CA ARG A 90 -5.85 5.30 -11.70
C ARG A 90 -6.42 6.60 -11.17
N GLU A 91 -5.55 7.58 -10.99
CA GLU A 91 -5.85 8.93 -10.58
C GLU A 91 -5.75 9.92 -11.76
N TYR A 92 -6.57 10.97 -11.71
CA TYR A 92 -6.63 12.02 -12.72
C TYR A 92 -6.48 13.39 -12.04
N PRO A 93 -5.29 13.73 -11.51
CA PRO A 93 -5.07 14.98 -10.77
C PRO A 93 -5.37 16.24 -11.59
N GLU A 94 -5.27 16.17 -12.92
CA GLU A 94 -5.66 17.25 -13.84
C GLU A 94 -7.15 17.62 -13.78
N ASN A 95 -8.00 16.68 -13.35
CA ASN A 95 -9.42 16.92 -13.16
C ASN A 95 -9.72 17.59 -11.81
N LEU A 96 -8.81 17.52 -10.84
CA LEU A 96 -9.01 18.09 -9.51
C LEU A 96 -9.23 19.61 -9.58
N LYS A 97 -8.44 20.31 -10.42
CA LYS A 97 -8.56 21.77 -10.65
C LYS A 97 -9.90 22.17 -11.27
N LYS A 98 -10.63 21.23 -11.88
CA LYS A 98 -11.96 21.46 -12.48
C LYS A 98 -13.09 21.30 -11.47
N VAL A 99 -12.85 20.57 -10.39
CA VAL A 99 -13.86 20.21 -9.37
C VAL A 99 -13.70 21.04 -8.09
N THR A 100 -12.47 21.47 -7.77
CA THR A 100 -12.15 22.14 -6.52
C THR A 100 -11.10 23.24 -6.76
N LYS A 101 -11.25 24.37 -6.07
CA LYS A 101 -10.27 25.47 -6.10
C LYS A 101 -9.09 25.16 -5.18
N LEU A 102 -7.92 25.73 -5.45
CA LEU A 102 -6.72 25.55 -4.62
C LEU A 102 -6.96 25.96 -3.15
N ASP A 103 -7.72 27.04 -2.90
CA ASP A 103 -7.98 27.53 -1.54
C ASP A 103 -8.79 26.55 -0.68
N GLU A 104 -9.57 25.69 -1.34
CA GLU A 104 -10.42 24.67 -0.72
C GLU A 104 -9.64 23.37 -0.44
N PHE A 105 -8.37 23.31 -0.82
CA PHE A 105 -7.53 22.16 -0.52
C PHE A 105 -7.34 22.00 1.00
N PRO A 106 -7.32 20.76 1.50
CA PRO A 106 -7.10 20.49 2.92
C PRO A 106 -5.68 20.91 3.34
N GLY A 107 -5.48 21.16 4.64
CA GLY A 107 -4.13 21.22 5.18
C GLY A 107 -3.46 19.84 5.08
N LEU A 108 -2.17 19.83 4.76
CA LEU A 108 -1.32 18.64 4.64
C LEU A 108 -0.12 18.78 5.59
N ASP A 109 -0.09 17.93 6.60
CA ASP A 109 1.04 17.82 7.51
C ASP A 109 1.89 16.61 7.14
N VAL A 110 3.18 16.83 6.84
CA VAL A 110 4.14 15.77 6.51
C VAL A 110 5.11 15.59 7.65
N PHE A 111 5.16 14.38 8.19
CA PHE A 111 6.08 14.01 9.27
C PHE A 111 7.28 13.25 8.70
N ILE A 112 8.47 13.72 9.00
CA ILE A 112 9.75 13.09 8.67
C ILE A 112 10.39 12.68 9.99
N CYS A 113 10.44 11.37 10.26
CA CYS A 113 11.09 10.84 11.45
C CYS A 113 12.48 10.34 11.08
N THR A 114 13.47 10.65 11.91
CA THR A 114 14.81 10.09 11.81
C THR A 114 15.30 9.55 13.14
N ALA A 115 15.96 8.39 13.11
CA ALA A 115 16.33 7.65 14.31
C ALA A 115 17.78 7.87 14.76
N ASP A 116 18.72 7.93 13.83
CA ASP A 116 20.15 8.03 14.14
C ASP A 116 20.93 8.60 12.93
N PRO A 117 21.80 9.61 13.13
CA PRO A 117 22.50 10.28 12.04
C PRO A 117 23.54 9.42 11.31
N TYR A 118 23.94 8.26 11.84
CA TYR A 118 24.87 7.36 11.17
C TYR A 118 24.15 6.34 10.30
N LYS A 119 22.99 5.85 10.75
CA LYS A 119 22.12 4.96 9.95
C LYS A 119 21.31 5.73 8.92
N GLU A 120 20.88 6.93 9.25
CA GLU A 120 20.08 7.83 8.43
C GLU A 120 20.82 9.18 8.31
N PRO A 121 21.80 9.28 7.39
CA PRO A 121 22.61 10.47 7.27
C PRO A 121 21.76 11.74 7.10
N PRO A 122 22.02 12.83 7.87
CA PRO A 122 21.18 14.02 7.85
C PRO A 122 20.98 14.67 6.48
N MET A 123 21.96 14.53 5.57
CA MET A 123 21.80 15.00 4.19
C MET A 123 20.62 14.34 3.47
N GLY A 124 20.37 13.05 3.70
CA GLY A 124 19.21 12.35 3.12
C GLY A 124 17.88 12.85 3.69
N VAL A 125 17.86 13.10 5.01
CA VAL A 125 16.67 13.62 5.71
C VAL A 125 16.37 15.06 5.26
N VAL A 126 17.40 15.89 5.16
CA VAL A 126 17.33 17.26 4.62
C VAL A 126 16.81 17.27 3.18
N ASN A 127 17.33 16.41 2.31
CA ASN A 127 16.89 16.32 0.91
C ASN A 127 15.41 15.92 0.82
N THR A 128 14.97 15.01 1.69
CA THR A 128 13.57 14.60 1.80
C THR A 128 12.69 15.79 2.20
N ALA A 129 13.08 16.54 3.24
CA ALA A 129 12.36 17.72 3.68
C ALA A 129 12.28 18.82 2.62
N LEU A 130 13.40 19.13 1.96
CA LEU A 130 13.45 20.12 0.87
C LEU A 130 12.57 19.70 -0.32
N SER A 131 12.56 18.40 -0.64
CA SER A 131 11.73 17.85 -1.73
C SER A 131 10.24 17.98 -1.42
N VAL A 132 9.82 17.70 -0.17
CA VAL A 132 8.43 17.88 0.27
C VAL A 132 8.04 19.36 0.25
N MET A 133 8.91 20.25 0.73
CA MET A 133 8.64 21.70 0.69
C MET A 133 8.53 22.25 -0.73
N ALA A 134 9.10 21.57 -1.73
CA ALA A 134 9.03 21.93 -3.14
C ALA A 134 7.79 21.37 -3.87
N TYR A 135 6.89 20.65 -3.20
CA TYR A 135 5.67 20.13 -3.83
C TYR A 135 4.81 21.24 -4.45
N ASP A 136 4.13 20.91 -5.55
CA ASP A 136 3.10 21.73 -6.21
C ASP A 136 1.79 21.69 -5.41
N TYR A 137 1.84 22.30 -4.22
CA TYR A 137 0.73 22.45 -3.29
C TYR A 137 0.75 23.87 -2.69
N PRO A 138 -0.41 24.44 -2.31
CA PRO A 138 -0.44 25.75 -1.68
C PRO A 138 0.44 25.81 -0.44
N THR A 139 1.32 26.81 -0.39
CA THR A 139 2.36 26.96 0.66
C THR A 139 1.81 27.06 2.06
N GLU A 140 0.67 27.74 2.20
CA GLU A 140 -0.06 27.98 3.43
C GLU A 140 -0.84 26.75 3.91
N LYS A 141 -0.86 25.68 3.09
CA LYS A 141 -1.55 24.42 3.39
C LYS A 141 -0.59 23.26 3.63
N ILE A 142 0.70 23.39 3.33
CA ILE A 142 1.68 22.32 3.55
C ILE A 142 2.59 22.67 4.74
N SER A 143 2.62 21.79 5.73
CA SER A 143 3.52 21.89 6.89
C SER A 143 4.43 20.67 6.94
N VAL A 144 5.72 20.88 7.19
CA VAL A 144 6.70 19.79 7.31
C VAL A 144 7.25 19.77 8.73
N TYR A 145 7.11 18.62 9.39
CA TYR A 145 7.59 18.38 10.76
C TYR A 145 8.70 17.35 10.72
N VAL A 146 9.78 17.63 11.45
CA VAL A 146 10.91 16.71 11.58
C VAL A 146 11.00 16.26 13.03
N SER A 147 10.94 14.95 13.26
CA SER A 147 11.18 14.32 14.56
C SER A 147 12.51 13.59 14.51
N ASP A 148 13.44 13.98 15.38
CA ASP A 148 14.74 13.30 15.51
C ASP A 148 14.76 12.54 16.84
N ASP A 149 14.54 11.23 16.78
CA ASP A 149 14.55 10.35 17.94
C ASP A 149 15.97 10.17 18.51
N GLY A 150 16.99 10.41 17.68
CA GLY A 150 18.40 10.38 18.07
C GLY A 150 18.85 11.66 18.78
N GLY A 151 18.05 12.73 18.75
CA GLY A 151 18.37 14.02 19.36
C GLY A 151 19.73 14.57 18.91
N SER A 152 20.09 14.33 17.66
CA SER A 152 21.43 14.56 17.14
C SER A 152 21.67 16.03 16.82
N ALA A 153 22.72 16.59 17.45
CA ALA A 153 23.19 17.94 17.11
C ALA A 153 23.61 18.05 15.62
N PHE A 154 24.04 16.96 15.00
CA PHE A 154 24.41 16.94 13.58
C PHE A 154 23.19 17.05 12.67
N THR A 155 22.10 16.37 13.02
CA THR A 155 20.81 16.49 12.31
C THR A 155 20.28 17.91 12.42
N LEU A 156 20.27 18.47 13.64
CA LEU A 156 19.86 19.85 13.86
C LEU A 156 20.69 20.84 13.04
N PHE A 157 22.03 20.70 13.06
CA PHE A 157 22.92 21.55 12.28
C PHE A 157 22.63 21.45 10.78
N ALA A 158 22.47 20.24 10.24
CA ALA A 158 22.14 20.03 8.84
C ALA A 158 20.82 20.73 8.46
N PHE A 159 19.79 20.66 9.32
CA PHE A 159 18.52 21.33 9.08
C PHE A 159 18.60 22.86 9.19
N MET A 160 19.46 23.40 10.06
CA MET A 160 19.72 24.84 10.11
C MET A 160 20.36 25.35 8.80
N GLU A 161 21.33 24.62 8.25
CA GLU A 161 21.92 24.97 6.95
C GLU A 161 20.94 24.74 5.79
N ALA A 162 20.14 23.67 5.86
CA ALA A 162 19.08 23.40 4.89
C ALA A 162 18.05 24.52 4.83
N ALA A 163 17.66 25.11 5.95
CA ALA A 163 16.72 26.23 5.99
C ALA A 163 17.26 27.47 5.26
N LYS A 164 18.57 27.75 5.37
CA LYS A 164 19.22 28.82 4.59
C LYS A 164 19.30 28.50 3.12
N PHE A 165 19.57 27.23 2.77
CA PHE A 165 19.58 26.79 1.39
C PHE A 165 18.19 26.82 0.74
N ALA A 166 17.15 26.46 1.51
CA ALA A 166 15.76 26.42 1.06
C ALA A 166 15.28 27.77 0.51
N SER A 167 15.68 28.88 1.12
CA SER A 167 15.30 30.22 0.64
C SER A 167 15.82 30.55 -0.75
N HIS A 168 16.90 29.89 -1.19
CA HIS A 168 17.47 30.05 -2.53
C HIS A 168 16.95 28.97 -3.50
N TRP A 169 16.78 27.76 -3.01
CA TRP A 169 16.43 26.59 -3.82
C TRP A 169 14.93 26.50 -4.14
N LEU A 170 14.05 26.73 -3.16
CA LEU A 170 12.60 26.58 -3.34
C LEU A 170 12.02 27.50 -4.43
N PRO A 171 12.45 28.78 -4.57
CA PRO A 171 12.00 29.63 -5.67
C PRO A 171 12.46 29.17 -7.06
N PHE A 172 13.49 28.35 -7.15
CA PHE A 172 13.96 27.78 -8.43
C PHE A 172 13.17 26.52 -8.82
N CYS A 173 12.66 25.77 -7.85
CA CYS A 173 11.93 24.52 -8.08
C CYS A 173 10.45 24.70 -8.44
N ARG A 174 9.90 25.90 -8.26
CA ARG A 174 8.50 26.26 -8.51
C ARG A 174 8.41 27.27 -9.64
#